data_AF-A0A847IY72-F1
#
_entry.id   AF-A0A847IY72-F1
#
_cell.length_a   1.000
_cell.length_b   1.000
_cell.length_c   1.000
_cell.angle_alpha   90.00
_cell.angle_beta   90.00
_cell.angle_gamma   90.00
#
_symmetry.space_group_name_H-M   'P 1'
#
loop_
_entity.id
_entity.type
_entity.pdbx_description
1 polymer ?
#
loop_
_entity_poly.entity_id
_entity_poly.type
_entity_poly.pdbx_seq_one_letter_code
_entity_poly.pdbx_strand_id
1 'polypeptide(L)'
;MKKMVLKKRKSFIKKENRPIVHIKFTRNDYISESLSIIAFLAMWLLTFYAIVIASLPDTIPIHFNLKGTPDGYGKKLNLLITPLVSTVIYIGMTIINRYPHLFNYPVKINEKNIVEQYLLATRIIRLIKLVIMLLFFII
;
A
#
# COMPACT_ATOMS: atom_id res chain seq x y z
N MET A 1 -48.60 10.92 -7.60
CA MET A 1 -47.14 11.14 -7.65
C MET A 1 -46.51 10.84 -6.29
N LYS A 2 -45.85 9.68 -6.14
CA LYS A 2 -45.16 9.26 -4.90
C LYS A 2 -43.91 10.14 -4.69
N LYS A 3 -43.87 10.90 -3.59
CA LYS A 3 -42.60 11.47 -3.09
C LYS A 3 -41.78 10.31 -2.52
N MET A 4 -40.79 9.85 -3.28
CA MET A 4 -39.74 8.95 -2.80
C MET A 4 -38.83 9.77 -1.87
N VAL A 5 -39.20 9.86 -0.60
CA VAL A 5 -38.34 10.41 0.45
C VAL A 5 -37.22 9.40 0.66
N LEU A 6 -36.06 9.66 0.06
CA LEU A 6 -34.81 8.97 0.37
C LEU A 6 -34.50 9.24 1.85
N LYS A 7 -34.96 8.33 2.71
CA LYS A 7 -34.57 8.24 4.11
C LYS A 7 -33.04 8.14 4.13
N LYS A 8 -32.36 9.23 4.47
CA LYS A 8 -30.92 9.24 4.75
C LYS A 8 -30.64 8.06 5.69
N ARG A 9 -30.06 6.97 5.17
CA ARG A 9 -29.43 5.95 6.01
C ARG A 9 -28.27 6.67 6.66
N LYS A 10 -28.49 7.25 7.85
CA LYS A 10 -27.41 7.48 8.78
C LYS A 10 -26.81 6.09 9.01
N SER A 11 -25.69 5.77 8.36
CA SER A 11 -24.90 4.61 8.73
C SER A 11 -24.34 4.91 10.11
N PHE A 12 -25.13 4.59 11.14
CA PHE A 12 -24.68 4.53 12.51
C PHE A 12 -23.70 3.37 12.59
N ILE A 13 -22.46 3.58 12.16
CA ILE A 13 -21.36 2.73 12.59
C ILE A 13 -21.17 3.09 14.06
N LYS A 14 -21.90 2.38 14.93
CA LYS A 14 -21.67 2.41 16.37
C LYS A 14 -20.20 2.05 16.55
N LYS A 15 -19.40 2.97 17.09
CA LYS A 15 -17.99 2.73 17.38
C LYS A 15 -17.93 1.64 18.46
N GLU A 16 -17.85 0.39 18.04
CA GLU A 16 -17.62 -0.73 18.95
C GLU A 16 -16.24 -0.50 19.57
N ASN A 17 -16.19 -0.33 20.89
CA ASN A 17 -14.93 -0.31 21.63
C ASN A 17 -14.37 -1.74 21.62
N ARG A 18 -13.68 -2.09 20.54
CA ARG A 18 -13.02 -3.40 20.40
C ARG A 18 -11.71 -3.36 21.17
N PRO A 19 -11.36 -4.43 21.90
CA PRO A 19 -10.12 -4.45 22.66
C PRO A 19 -8.91 -4.48 21.71
N ILE A 20 -7.81 -3.92 22.22
CA ILE A 20 -6.52 -3.92 21.54
C ILE A 20 -5.84 -5.24 21.88
N VAL A 21 -5.62 -6.07 20.88
CA VAL A 21 -4.98 -7.38 21.03
C VAL A 21 -3.59 -7.33 20.40
N HIS A 22 -2.57 -7.78 21.14
CA HIS A 22 -1.23 -7.95 20.61
C HIS A 22 -1.16 -9.21 19.74
N ILE A 23 -0.91 -9.02 18.45
CA ILE A 23 -0.79 -10.11 17.49
C ILE A 23 0.67 -10.54 17.40
N LYS A 24 0.93 -11.84 17.65
CA LYS A 24 2.25 -12.43 17.44
C LYS A 24 2.48 -12.72 15.95
N PHE A 25 3.60 -12.26 15.41
CA PHE A 25 3.97 -12.50 14.02
C PHE A 25 4.33 -13.97 13.80
N THR A 26 3.87 -14.51 12.68
CA THR A 26 4.26 -15.84 12.18
C THR A 26 5.36 -15.72 11.14
N ARG A 27 5.96 -16.85 10.75
CA ARG A 27 7.02 -16.88 9.72
C ARG A 27 6.59 -16.19 8.42
N ASN A 28 5.35 -16.43 7.96
CA ASN A 28 4.84 -15.83 6.73
C ASN A 28 4.69 -14.30 6.85
N ASP A 29 4.36 -13.80 8.05
CA ASP A 29 4.29 -12.36 8.29
C ASP A 29 5.66 -11.72 8.12
N TYR A 30 6.70 -12.31 8.72
CA TYR A 30 8.07 -11.85 8.57
C TYR A 30 8.54 -11.92 7.12
N ILE A 31 8.26 -13.02 6.39
CA ILE A 31 8.63 -13.13 4.97
C ILE A 31 7.98 -12.02 4.16
N SER A 32 6.67 -11.82 4.30
CA SER A 32 5.93 -10.79 3.55
C SER A 32 6.45 -9.38 3.84
N GLU A 33 6.76 -9.09 5.10
CA GLU A 33 7.27 -7.79 5.54
C GLU A 33 8.70 -7.57 5.03
N SER A 34 9.59 -8.57 5.16
CA SER A 34 10.96 -8.50 4.66
C SER A 34 11.02 -8.32 3.15
N LEU A 35 10.22 -9.07 2.39
CA LEU A 35 10.15 -8.91 0.93
C LEU A 35 9.64 -7.51 0.54
N SER A 36 8.68 -6.97 1.29
CA SER A 36 8.18 -5.60 1.06
C SER A 36 9.28 -4.57 1.28
N ILE A 37 10.07 -4.72 2.35
CA ILE A 37 11.21 -3.84 2.65
C ILE A 37 12.29 -3.96 1.58
N ILE A 38 12.62 -5.18 1.16
CA ILE A 38 13.64 -5.42 0.14
C ILE A 38 13.23 -4.78 -1.19
N ALA A 39 11.99 -4.98 -1.65
CA ALA A 39 11.49 -4.36 -2.88
C ALA A 39 11.50 -2.83 -2.79
N PHE A 40 11.06 -2.28 -1.66
CA PHE A 40 11.07 -0.84 -1.40
C PHE A 40 12.49 -0.24 -1.44
N LEU A 41 13.45 -0.85 -0.74
CA LEU A 41 14.84 -0.38 -0.71
C LEU A 41 15.53 -0.56 -2.05
N ALA A 42 15.28 -1.67 -2.75
CA ALA A 42 15.83 -1.93 -4.07
C ALA A 42 15.37 -0.87 -5.09
N MET A 43 14.08 -0.51 -5.09
CA MET A 43 13.55 0.56 -5.94
C MET A 43 14.22 1.92 -5.65
N TRP A 44 14.39 2.28 -4.38
CA TRP A 44 15.11 3.51 -4.00
C TRP A 44 16.57 3.48 -4.48
N LEU A 45 17.24 2.35 -4.31
CA LEU A 45 18.63 2.15 -4.74
C LEU A 45 18.77 2.27 -6.27
N LEU A 46 17.87 1.64 -7.03
CA LEU A 46 17.85 1.73 -8.49
C LEU A 46 17.57 3.16 -8.97
N THR A 47 16.61 3.85 -8.35
CA THR A 47 16.28 5.24 -8.70
C THR A 47 17.48 6.16 -8.43
N PHE A 48 18.12 6.00 -7.27
CA PHE A 48 19.30 6.78 -6.92
C PHE A 48 20.47 6.49 -7.87
N TYR A 49 20.73 5.23 -8.17
CA TYR A 49 21.74 4.82 -9.14
C TYR A 49 21.48 5.44 -10.52
N ALA A 50 20.24 5.41 -11.00
CA ALA A 50 19.86 5.99 -12.27
C ALA A 50 20.11 7.52 -12.32
N ILE A 51 19.77 8.24 -11.26
CA ILE A 51 19.91 9.71 -11.23
C ILE A 51 21.36 10.14 -11.07
N VAL A 52 22.13 9.46 -10.22
CA VAL A 52 23.45 9.93 -9.76
C VAL A 52 24.61 9.27 -10.50
N ILE A 53 24.52 7.97 -10.77
CA ILE A 53 25.66 7.18 -11.25
C ILE A 53 25.57 6.92 -12.75
N ALA A 54 24.38 6.62 -13.26
CA ALA A 54 24.20 6.17 -14.65
C ALA A 54 24.38 7.26 -15.73
N SER A 55 24.89 8.46 -15.37
CA SER A 55 25.15 9.57 -16.30
C SER A 55 23.95 9.91 -17.19
N LEU A 56 22.73 9.76 -16.66
CA LEU A 56 21.51 10.06 -17.41
C LEU A 56 21.49 11.54 -17.84
N PRO A 57 21.15 11.83 -19.10
CA PRO A 57 20.95 13.20 -19.55
C PRO A 57 19.82 13.85 -18.75
N ASP A 58 19.84 15.17 -18.64
CA ASP A 58 18.83 15.89 -17.85
C ASP A 58 17.41 15.67 -18.35
N THR A 59 17.25 15.34 -19.64
CA THR A 59 15.98 15.00 -20.27
C THR A 59 16.01 13.56 -20.76
N ILE A 60 15.03 12.76 -20.34
CA ILE A 60 14.89 11.34 -20.68
C ILE A 60 13.50 11.05 -21.28
N PRO A 61 13.36 9.99 -22.11
CA PRO A 61 12.05 9.45 -22.47
C PRO A 61 11.24 9.06 -21.23
N ILE A 62 9.98 9.48 -21.19
CA ILE A 62 9.02 9.12 -20.12
C ILE A 62 7.72 8.52 -20.66
N HIS A 63 7.49 8.60 -21.97
CA HIS A 63 6.34 8.01 -22.65
C HIS A 63 6.81 7.41 -23.99
N PHE A 64 6.24 6.27 -24.32
CA PHE A 64 6.54 5.52 -25.53
C PHE A 64 5.22 5.17 -26.24
N ASN A 65 5.19 5.34 -27.56
CA ASN A 65 4.02 4.96 -28.35
C ASN A 65 3.93 3.44 -28.56
N LEU A 66 2.88 3.00 -29.27
CA LEU A 66 2.65 1.57 -29.57
C LEU A 66 3.77 0.90 -30.38
N LYS A 67 4.65 1.67 -31.02
CA LYS A 67 5.82 1.16 -31.75
C LYS A 67 7.08 1.07 -30.87
N GLY A 68 6.98 1.42 -29.59
CA GLY A 68 8.12 1.46 -28.66
C GLY A 68 9.06 2.65 -28.89
N THR A 69 8.65 3.65 -29.66
CA THR A 69 9.46 4.86 -29.87
C THR A 69 9.08 5.94 -28.85
N PRO A 70 10.07 6.65 -28.26
CA PRO A 70 9.79 7.81 -27.40
C PRO A 70 8.97 8.86 -28.12
N ASP A 71 7.85 9.27 -27.52
CA ASP A 71 7.02 10.39 -27.98
C ASP A 71 6.72 11.39 -26.85
N GLY A 72 7.26 11.16 -25.64
CA GLY A 72 7.24 12.10 -24.53
C GLY A 72 8.54 12.10 -23.74
N TYR A 73 9.00 13.28 -23.36
CA TYR A 73 10.27 13.50 -22.65
C TYR A 73 10.04 14.32 -21.37
N GLY A 74 10.86 14.07 -20.36
CA GLY A 74 10.80 14.77 -19.07
C GLY A 74 12.15 14.81 -18.37
N LYS A 75 12.22 15.54 -17.25
CA LYS A 75 13.45 15.64 -16.47
C LYS A 75 13.78 14.30 -15.82
N LYS A 76 15.07 13.92 -15.75
CA LYS A 76 15.50 12.70 -15.04
C LYS A 76 15.06 12.64 -13.57
N LEU A 77 14.88 13.80 -12.94
CA LEU A 77 14.36 13.92 -11.58
C LEU A 77 12.90 13.44 -11.45
N ASN A 78 12.14 13.34 -12.54
CA ASN A 78 10.79 12.78 -12.51
C ASN A 78 10.79 11.31 -12.04
N LEU A 79 11.91 10.59 -12.16
CA LEU A 79 12.08 9.25 -11.60
C LEU A 79 11.86 9.21 -10.07
N LEU A 80 11.97 10.35 -9.37
CA LEU A 80 11.70 10.43 -7.92
C LEU A 80 10.22 10.35 -7.57
N ILE A 81 9.30 10.57 -8.52
CA ILE A 81 7.86 10.55 -8.24
C ILE A 81 7.44 9.16 -7.73
N THR A 82 7.86 8.10 -8.43
CA THR A 82 7.57 6.70 -8.08
C THR A 82 8.00 6.32 -6.66
N PRO A 83 9.28 6.50 -6.23
CA PRO A 83 9.70 6.17 -4.88
C PRO A 83 9.12 7.10 -3.80
N LEU A 84 8.79 8.36 -4.12
CA LEU A 84 8.14 9.25 -3.16
C LEU A 84 6.69 8.82 -2.88
N VAL A 85 5.91 8.53 -3.91
CA VAL A 85 4.52 8.07 -3.76
C VAL A 85 4.48 6.72 -3.05
N SER A 86 5.34 5.79 -3.43
CA SER A 86 5.41 4.48 -2.79
C SER A 86 5.83 4.57 -1.32
N THR A 87 6.68 5.54 -0.94
CA THR A 87 7.04 5.80 0.47
C THR A 87 5.82 6.20 1.30
N VAL A 88 5.00 7.12 0.79
CA VAL A 88 3.76 7.55 1.48
C VAL A 88 2.83 6.35 1.66
N ILE A 89 2.67 5.53 0.63
CA ILE A 89 1.81 4.34 0.69
C ILE A 89 2.37 3.30 1.66
N TYR A 90 3.67 3.00 1.60
CA TYR A 90 4.34 2.04 2.48
C TYR A 90 4.18 2.43 3.95
N ILE A 91 4.42 3.70 4.28
CA ILE A 91 4.25 4.24 5.64
C ILE A 91 2.79 4.17 6.05
N GLY A 92 1.86 4.63 5.20
CA GLY A 92 0.42 4.62 5.48
C GLY A 92 -0.10 3.21 5.78
N MET A 93 0.28 2.23 4.96
CA MET A 93 -0.08 0.83 5.19
C MET A 93 0.53 0.27 6.48
N THR A 94 1.78 0.63 6.80
CA THR A 94 2.45 0.20 8.03
C THR A 94 1.77 0.78 9.27
N ILE A 95 1.33 2.04 9.22
CA ILE A 95 0.56 2.69 10.30
C ILE A 95 -0.80 2.01 10.46
N ILE A 96 -1.57 1.87 9.38
CA ILE A 96 -2.90 1.25 9.41
C ILE A 96 -2.82 -0.18 9.97
N ASN A 97 -1.80 -0.95 9.55
CA ASN A 97 -1.61 -2.33 10.02
C ASN A 97 -1.30 -2.46 11.52
N ARG A 98 -0.92 -1.37 12.19
CA ARG A 98 -0.72 -1.31 13.64
C ARG A 98 -2.05 -1.21 14.42
N TYR A 99 -3.14 -0.82 13.75
CA TYR A 99 -4.44 -0.56 14.38
C TYR A 99 -5.57 -1.45 13.81
N PRO A 100 -5.47 -2.79 13.89
CA PRO A 100 -6.48 -3.71 13.33
C PRO A 100 -7.87 -3.56 13.95
N HIS A 101 -7.98 -2.99 15.16
CA HIS A 101 -9.27 -2.73 15.80
C HIS A 101 -10.11 -1.68 15.06
N LEU A 102 -9.49 -0.82 14.25
CA LEU A 102 -10.13 0.20 13.43
C LEU A 102 -10.62 -0.33 12.07
N PHE A 103 -10.32 -1.58 11.73
CA PHE A 103 -10.69 -2.15 10.43
C PHE A 103 -12.19 -2.46 10.35
N ASN A 104 -12.69 -2.51 9.12
CA ASN A 104 -14.02 -3.02 8.84
C ASN A 104 -13.94 -4.54 8.70
N TYR A 105 -14.71 -5.25 9.52
CA TYR A 105 -14.81 -6.71 9.47
C TYR A 105 -16.18 -7.12 8.91
N PRO A 106 -16.25 -8.15 8.04
CA PRO A 106 -17.50 -8.64 7.48
C PRO A 106 -18.36 -9.38 8.52
N VAL A 107 -17.76 -9.78 9.64
CA VAL A 107 -18.41 -10.46 10.76
C VAL A 107 -18.30 -9.61 12.02
N LYS A 108 -19.28 -9.77 12.93
CA LYS A 108 -19.24 -9.11 14.24
C LYS A 108 -18.07 -9.66 15.06
N ILE A 109 -17.25 -8.75 15.59
CA ILE A 109 -16.13 -9.10 16.45
C ILE A 109 -16.63 -9.39 17.87
N ASN A 110 -16.18 -10.52 18.42
CA ASN A 110 -16.45 -10.94 19.79
C ASN A 110 -15.19 -11.61 20.39
N GLU A 111 -15.22 -11.93 21.67
CA GLU A 111 -14.09 -12.50 22.41
C GLU A 111 -13.54 -13.80 21.81
N LYS A 112 -14.39 -14.60 21.16
CA LYS A 112 -14.00 -15.89 20.58
C LYS A 112 -13.28 -15.75 19.24
N ASN A 113 -13.58 -14.71 18.44
CA ASN A 113 -13.06 -14.57 17.07
C ASN A 113 -12.07 -13.42 16.88
N ILE A 114 -11.92 -12.53 17.85
CA ILE A 114 -11.14 -11.30 17.69
C ILE A 114 -9.69 -11.54 17.26
N VAL A 115 -9.03 -12.55 17.86
CA VAL A 115 -7.63 -12.88 17.57
C VAL A 115 -7.49 -13.32 16.12
N GLU A 116 -8.34 -14.25 15.67
CA GLU A 116 -8.32 -14.80 14.31
C GLU A 116 -8.63 -13.73 13.27
N GLN A 117 -9.65 -12.90 13.52
CA GLN A 117 -10.06 -11.83 12.60
C GLN A 117 -8.95 -10.79 12.45
N TYR A 118 -8.34 -10.34 13.56
CA TYR A 118 -7.24 -9.39 13.51
C TYR A 118 -6.00 -9.97 12.82
N LEU A 119 -5.69 -11.25 13.07
CA LEU A 119 -4.60 -11.96 12.37
C LEU A 119 -4.82 -11.98 10.86
N LEU A 120 -6.00 -12.40 10.42
CA LEU A 120 -6.34 -12.49 9.00
C LEU A 120 -6.29 -11.11 8.33
N ALA A 121 -6.89 -10.10 8.95
CA ALA A 121 -6.93 -8.78 8.35
C ALA A 121 -5.55 -8.13 8.26
N THR A 122 -4.72 -8.25 9.31
CA THR A 122 -3.34 -7.72 9.24
C THR A 122 -2.45 -8.46 8.24
N ARG A 123 -2.68 -9.77 8.05
CA ARG A 123 -2.01 -10.55 6.99
C ARG A 123 -2.37 -10.09 5.60
N ILE A 124 -3.66 -9.87 5.34
CA ILE A 124 -4.13 -9.36 4.05
C ILE A 124 -3.50 -8.00 3.76
N ILE A 125 -3.45 -7.09 4.74
CA ILE A 125 -2.79 -5.79 4.57
C ILE A 125 -1.29 -5.94 4.29
N ARG A 126 -0.57 -6.86 4.96
CA ARG A 126 0.85 -7.14 4.65
C ARG A 126 1.04 -7.66 3.24
N LEU A 127 0.19 -8.60 2.79
CA LEU A 127 0.26 -9.15 1.43
C LEU A 127 -0.06 -8.09 0.36
N ILE A 128 -1.07 -7.26 0.59
CA ILE A 128 -1.38 -6.14 -0.31
C ILE A 128 -0.19 -5.17 -0.34
N LYS A 129 0.44 -4.87 0.80
CA LYS A 129 1.61 -4.00 0.85
C LYS A 129 2.75 -4.57 0.02
N LEU A 130 3.01 -5.87 0.13
CA LEU A 130 4.02 -6.55 -0.68
C LEU A 130 3.71 -6.42 -2.18
N VAL A 131 2.49 -6.74 -2.59
CA VAL A 131 2.10 -6.64 -4.01
C VAL A 131 2.26 -5.22 -4.53
N ILE A 132 1.82 -4.21 -3.75
CA ILE A 132 1.99 -2.81 -4.12
C ILE A 132 3.47 -2.43 -4.25
N MET A 133 4.33 -2.85 -3.32
CA MET A 133 5.78 -2.58 -3.41
C MET A 133 6.43 -3.26 -4.61
N LEU A 134 5.99 -4.46 -4.98
CA LEU A 134 6.45 -5.13 -6.20
C LEU A 134 5.97 -4.41 -7.46
N LEU A 135 4.73 -3.89 -7.50
CA LEU A 135 4.23 -3.11 -8.62
C LEU A 135 5.04 -1.81 -8.79
N PHE A 136 5.28 -1.07 -7.71
CA PHE A 136 6.12 0.14 -7.74
C PHE A 136 7.59 -0.16 -8.09
N PHE A 137 8.08 -1.36 -7.79
CA PHE A 137 9.43 -1.77 -8.18
C PHE A 137 9.55 -2.07 -9.69
N ILE A 138 8.47 -2.52 -10.34
CA ILE A 138 8.46 -2.91 -11.76
C ILE A 138 8.16 -1.72 -12.68
N ILE A 139 7.36 -0.73 -12.23
CA ILE A 139 6.95 0.46 -13.00
C ILE A 139 8.03 1.53 -12.93
#